data_AF-A0A438FQM8-F1
#
_entry.id   AF-A0A438FQM8-F1
#
_cell.length_a   1.000
_cell.length_b   1.000
_cell.length_c   1.000
_cell.angle_alpha   90.00
_cell.angle_beta   90.00
_cell.angle_gamma   90.00
#
_symmetry.space_group_name_H-M   'P 1'
#
loop_
_entity.id
_entity.type
_entity.pdbx_description
1 polymer ?
#
loop_
_entity_poly.entity_id
_entity_poly.type
_entity_poly.pdbx_seq_one_letter_code
_entity_poly.pdbx_strand_id
1 'polypeptide(L)'
;MEKSGEQMVDVRSVVEAISTDNEDAPLYQVESLCMRCTQNGTTRFLFTEIPHFRKILLSAFECPHCGERNNEVQFAGELQPRGCSYSLHFSAGDQKVVSA
;
A
#
# COMPACT_ATOMS: atom_id res chain seq x y z
N MET A 1 15.76 4.63 -32.71
CA MET A 1 15.10 5.61 -31.83
C MET A 1 13.90 4.90 -31.21
N GLU A 2 14.17 4.07 -30.20
CA GLU A 2 13.11 3.38 -29.43
C GLU A 2 12.83 4.24 -28.21
N LYS A 3 11.70 4.95 -28.25
CA LYS A 3 11.19 5.70 -27.09
C LYS A 3 10.75 4.68 -26.05
N SER A 4 11.51 4.53 -24.97
CA SER A 4 11.00 3.94 -23.73
C SER A 4 9.82 4.78 -23.29
N GLY A 5 8.62 4.20 -23.41
CA GLY A 5 7.42 4.79 -22.86
C GLY A 5 7.52 4.72 -21.34
N GLU A 6 7.83 5.85 -20.70
CA GLU A 6 7.46 6.06 -19.31
C GLU A 6 5.94 5.98 -19.26
N GLN A 7 5.41 4.80 -18.92
CA GLN A 7 3.99 4.64 -18.70
C GLN A 7 3.68 5.31 -17.35
N MET A 8 3.39 6.62 -17.40
CA MET A 8 2.69 7.31 -16.32
C MET A 8 1.30 6.67 -16.24
N VAL A 9 1.17 5.61 -15.45
CA VAL A 9 -0.14 5.06 -15.11
C VAL A 9 -0.77 5.99 -14.10
N ASP A 10 -1.91 6.58 -14.48
CA ASP A 10 -2.72 7.35 -13.54
C ASP A 10 -3.16 6.40 -12.42
N VAL A 11 -2.78 6.74 -11.20
CA VAL A 11 -3.11 5.96 -10.00
C VAL A 11 -4.62 5.72 -9.90
N ARG A 12 -5.44 6.68 -10.36
CA ARG A 12 -6.91 6.51 -10.41
C ARG A 12 -7.35 5.43 -11.39
N SER A 13 -6.71 5.33 -12.56
CA SER A 13 -7.04 4.32 -13.57
C SER A 13 -6.75 2.90 -13.08
N VAL A 14 -5.71 2.72 -12.25
CA VAL A 14 -5.40 1.43 -11.62
C VAL A 14 -6.44 1.07 -10.54
N VAL A 15 -6.91 2.06 -9.77
CA VAL A 15 -7.96 1.88 -8.75
C VAL A 15 -9.29 1.40 -9.36
N GLU A 16 -9.57 1.75 -10.61
CA GLU A 16 -10.77 1.30 -11.31
C GLU A 16 -10.63 -0.17 -11.79
N ALA A 17 -9.42 -0.57 -12.22
CA ALA A 17 -9.13 -1.91 -12.70
C ALA A 17 -9.13 -3.00 -11.60
N ILE A 18 -8.82 -2.67 -10.35
CA ILE A 18 -8.89 -3.60 -9.21
C ILE A 18 -10.33 -3.94 -8.75
N SER A 19 -11.35 -3.38 -9.41
CA SER A 19 -12.77 -3.72 -9.13
C SER A 19 -13.24 -5.01 -9.81
N THR A 20 -12.39 -5.67 -10.59
CA THR A 20 -12.65 -7.00 -11.14
C THR A 20 -11.93 -8.05 -10.30
N ASP A 21 -12.65 -9.11 -9.89
CA ASP A 21 -12.27 -10.23 -9.02
C ASP A 21 -11.05 -11.06 -9.48
N ASN A 22 -9.91 -10.41 -9.75
CA ASN A 22 -8.68 -11.06 -10.16
C ASN A 22 -7.72 -11.08 -8.96
N GLU A 23 -7.34 -12.28 -8.51
CA GLU A 23 -6.50 -12.51 -7.33
C GLU A 23 -5.06 -11.97 -7.46
N ASP A 24 -4.70 -11.43 -8.64
CA ASP A 24 -3.44 -10.72 -8.87
C ASP A 24 -3.66 -9.20 -8.76
N ALA A 25 -3.60 -8.67 -7.54
CA ALA A 25 -3.48 -7.22 -7.34
C ALA A 25 -2.16 -6.76 -7.99
N PRO A 26 -2.18 -5.91 -9.02
CA PRO A 26 -0.96 -5.51 -9.72
C PRO A 26 -0.05 -4.73 -8.76
N LEU A 27 1.11 -5.32 -8.43
CA LEU A 27 2.18 -4.62 -7.73
C LEU A 27 2.73 -3.53 -8.64
N TYR A 28 2.54 -2.28 -8.26
CA TYR A 28 3.04 -1.14 -9.02
C TYR A 28 4.37 -0.66 -8.41
N GLN A 29 5.38 -0.40 -9.24
CA GLN A 29 6.70 -0.02 -8.77
C GLN A 29 7.14 1.28 -9.47
N VAL A 30 7.63 2.24 -8.68
CA VAL A 30 8.19 3.49 -9.19
C VAL A 30 9.54 3.79 -8.57
N GLU A 31 10.36 4.49 -9.32
CA GLU A 31 11.56 5.14 -8.79
C GLU A 31 11.15 6.36 -7.96
N SER A 32 11.77 6.56 -6.80
CA SER A 32 11.41 7.66 -5.88
C SER A 32 12.64 8.19 -5.15
N LEU A 33 12.64 9.49 -4.88
CA LEU A 33 13.75 10.14 -4.16
C LEU A 33 13.82 9.67 -2.70
N CYS A 34 14.99 9.21 -2.25
CA CYS A 34 15.23 8.94 -0.84
C CYS A 34 15.42 10.25 -0.07
N MET A 35 14.56 10.50 0.92
CA MET A 35 14.64 11.71 1.75
C MET A 35 15.84 11.71 2.72
N ARG A 36 16.55 10.57 2.86
CA ARG A 36 17.72 10.44 3.74
C ARG A 36 19.05 10.71 3.03
N CYS A 37 19.25 10.11 1.87
CA CYS A 37 20.53 10.20 1.14
C CYS A 37 20.42 10.92 -0.21
N THR A 38 19.21 11.38 -0.58
CA THR A 38 18.95 12.09 -1.85
C THR A 38 19.25 11.28 -3.12
N GLN A 39 19.50 9.97 -2.98
CA GLN A 39 19.60 9.04 -4.10
C GLN A 39 18.25 8.39 -4.37
N ASN A 40 18.05 7.86 -5.57
CA ASN A 40 16.79 7.22 -5.91
C ASN A 40 16.70 5.82 -5.26
N GLY A 41 15.58 5.57 -4.60
CA GLY A 41 15.15 4.25 -4.18
C GLY A 41 13.95 3.80 -5.00
N THR A 42 13.27 2.79 -4.49
CA THR A 42 12.11 2.19 -5.14
C THR A 42 10.93 2.21 -4.20
N THR A 43 9.79 2.74 -4.65
CA THR A 43 8.50 2.64 -3.97
C THR A 43 7.65 1.59 -4.65
N ARG A 44 7.19 0.60 -3.90
CA ARG A 44 6.22 -0.41 -4.33
C ARG A 44 4.85 -0.06 -3.76
N PHE A 45 3.84 -0.11 -4.59
CA PHE A 45 2.45 0.15 -4.25
C PHE A 45 1.65 -1.13 -4.42
N LEU A 46 0.87 -1.46 -3.39
CA LEU A 46 -0.10 -2.52 -3.41
C LEU A 46 -1.47 -1.92 -3.09
N PHE A 47 -2.36 -1.92 -4.07
CA PHE A 47 -3.76 -1.55 -3.89
C PHE A 47 -4.54 -2.82 -3.59
N THR A 48 -5.16 -2.88 -2.42
CA THR A 48 -5.92 -4.06 -1.99
C THR A 48 -7.19 -3.67 -1.29
N GLU A 49 -8.24 -4.47 -1.48
CA GLU A 49 -9.46 -4.41 -0.68
C GLU A 49 -9.39 -5.49 0.40
N ILE A 50 -9.50 -5.07 1.67
CA ILE A 50 -9.61 -6.03 2.77
C ILE A 50 -11.10 -6.25 3.05
N PRO A 51 -11.62 -7.48 2.94
CA PRO A 51 -13.02 -7.80 3.23
C PRO A 51 -13.44 -7.29 4.61
N HIS A 52 -14.62 -6.69 4.69
CA HIS A 52 -15.18 -6.08 5.92
C HIS A 52 -14.36 -4.94 6.54
N PHE A 53 -13.29 -4.48 5.88
CA PHE A 53 -12.51 -3.35 6.33
C PHE A 53 -12.65 -2.18 5.34
N ARG A 54 -11.68 -1.98 4.44
CA ARG A 54 -11.60 -0.85 3.51
C ARG A 54 -10.70 -1.20 2.33
N LYS A 55 -10.85 -0.45 1.24
CA LYS A 55 -9.83 -0.34 0.20
C LYS A 55 -8.64 0.46 0.74
N ILE A 56 -7.45 -0.09 0.61
CA ILE A 56 -6.21 0.49 1.12
C ILE A 56 -5.13 0.51 0.03
N LEU A 57 -4.27 1.51 0.11
CA LEU A 57 -3.02 1.62 -0.62
C LEU A 57 -1.86 1.41 0.37
N LEU A 58 -1.08 0.36 0.14
CA LEU A 58 0.16 0.11 0.85
C LEU A 58 1.33 0.60 0.01
N SER A 59 2.14 1.49 0.58
CA SER A 59 3.34 2.04 -0.06
C SER A 59 4.57 1.56 0.71
N ALA A 60 5.46 0.82 0.06
CA ALA A 60 6.69 0.30 0.63
C ALA A 60 7.90 0.84 -0.14
N PHE A 61 8.58 1.81 0.47
CA PHE A 61 9.81 2.39 -0.03
C PHE A 61 11.04 1.64 0.49
N GLU A 62 12.01 1.42 -0.38
CA GLU A 62 13.32 0.86 -0.04
C GLU A 62 14.43 1.58 -0.83
N CYS A 63 15.46 2.03 -0.11
CA CYS A 63 16.65 2.63 -0.70
C CYS A 63 17.84 1.65 -0.67
N PRO A 64 18.38 1.23 -1.83
CA PRO A 64 19.51 0.30 -1.87
C PRO A 64 20.84 0.95 -1.43
N HIS A 65 20.91 2.28 -1.39
CA HIS A 65 22.14 3.02 -1.13
C HIS A 65 22.43 3.22 0.36
N CYS A 66 21.40 3.59 1.14
CA CYS A 66 21.54 3.88 2.57
C CYS A 66 20.71 2.93 3.47
N GLY A 67 19.95 2.01 2.87
CA GLY A 67 19.11 1.03 3.59
C GLY A 67 17.83 1.61 4.19
N GLU A 68 17.48 2.86 3.88
CA GLU A 68 16.24 3.47 4.37
C GLU A 68 15.02 2.72 3.85
N ARG A 69 14.06 2.43 4.75
CA ARG A 69 12.82 1.73 4.43
C ARG A 69 11.66 2.46 5.08
N ASN A 70 10.60 2.70 4.32
CA ASN A 70 9.39 3.35 4.81
C ASN A 70 8.15 2.62 4.31
N ASN A 71 7.28 2.19 5.22
CA ASN A 71 6.01 1.56 4.89
C ASN A 71 4.86 2.46 5.34
N GLU A 72 3.96 2.81 4.43
CA GLU A 72 2.82 3.67 4.68
C GLU A 72 1.53 2.98 4.26
N VAL A 73 0.47 3.17 5.06
CA VAL A 73 -0.89 2.71 4.76
C VAL A 73 -1.76 3.93 4.53
N GLN A 74 -2.35 4.04 3.34
CA GLN A 74 -3.30 5.08 2.98
C GLN A 74 -4.68 4.47 2.74
N PHE A 75 -5.73 5.13 3.23
CA PHE A 75 -7.09 4.70 2.95
C PHE A 75 -7.51 5.21 1.57
N ALA A 76 -7.81 4.28 0.66
CA ALA A 76 -8.28 4.61 -0.68
C ALA A 76 -9.81 4.67 -0.66
N GLY A 77 -10.40 5.85 -0.83
CA GLY A 77 -11.85 6.01 -0.93
C GLY A 77 -12.40 7.19 -0.14
N GLU A 78 -13.73 7.18 0.04
CA GLU A 78 -14.43 8.26 0.74
C GLU A 78 -14.11 8.27 2.23
N LEU A 79 -14.01 9.49 2.77
CA LEU A 79 -13.89 9.70 4.21
C LEU A 79 -15.13 9.09 4.88
N GLN A 80 -14.91 8.28 5.92
CA GLN A 80 -16.03 7.61 6.59
C GLN A 80 -16.97 8.65 7.21
N PRO A 81 -18.30 8.48 7.10
CA PRO A 81 -19.27 9.43 7.63
C PRO A 81 -19.25 9.51 9.17
N ARG A 82 -18.61 8.54 9.84
CA ARG A 82 -18.50 8.43 11.29
C ARG A 82 -17.08 8.00 11.67
N GLY A 83 -16.63 8.44 12.85
CA GLY A 83 -15.43 7.90 13.48
C GLY A 83 -15.64 6.45 13.93
N CYS A 84 -14.55 5.67 13.98
CA CYS A 84 -14.58 4.28 14.45
C CYS A 84 -13.74 4.15 15.73
N SER A 85 -14.24 3.40 16.72
CA SER A 85 -13.48 2.94 17.88
C SER A 85 -13.56 1.42 17.96
N TYR A 86 -12.41 0.75 17.99
CA TYR A 86 -12.33 -0.71 18.07
C TYR A 86 -11.89 -1.09 19.49
N SER A 87 -12.73 -1.85 20.21
CA SER A 87 -12.41 -2.39 21.53
C SER A 87 -12.41 -3.92 21.45
N LEU A 88 -11.26 -4.53 21.72
CA LEU A 88 -11.09 -5.98 21.72
C LEU A 88 -10.97 -6.47 23.17
N HIS A 89 -11.89 -7.35 23.58
CA HIS A 89 -11.81 -8.07 24.85
C HIS A 89 -11.31 -9.49 24.59
N PHE A 90 -10.33 -9.93 25.36
CA PHE A 90 -9.79 -11.30 25.29
C PHE A 90 -9.60 -11.88 26.68
N SER A 91 -9.64 -13.21 26.78
CA SER A 91 -9.44 -13.93 28.04
C SER A 91 -7.96 -14.28 28.21
N ALA A 92 -7.50 -14.39 29.48
CA ALA A 92 -6.16 -14.86 29.76
C ALA A 92 -5.96 -16.28 29.18
N GLY A 93 -4.95 -16.45 28.31
CA GLY A 93 -4.63 -17.73 27.67
C GLY A 93 -5.13 -17.89 26.23
N ASP A 94 -5.83 -16.91 25.65
CA ASP A 94 -6.21 -16.94 24.23
C ASP A 94 -5.00 -16.71 23.32
N GLN A 95 -4.28 -17.78 22.98
CA GLN A 95 -3.09 -17.74 22.11
C GLN A 95 -3.38 -17.23 20.69
N LYS A 96 -4.65 -17.27 20.25
CA LYS A 96 -5.06 -16.75 18.93
C LYS A 96 -4.97 -15.22 18.82
N VAL A 97 -4.87 -14.51 19.93
CA VAL A 97 -4.85 -13.02 19.96
C VAL A 97 -3.41 -12.47 19.92
N VAL A 98 -2.40 -13.29 20.21
CA VAL A 98 -1.01 -12.83 20.43
C VAL A 98 -0.05 -13.24 19.31
N SER A 99 -0.48 -14.05 18.34
CA SER A 99 0.34 -14.38 17.17
C SER A 99 0.21 -13.30 16.09
N ALA A 100 1.06 -12.27 16.17
CA ALA A 100 1.35 -11.34 15.08
C ALA A 100 2.64 -11.74 14.37
#